data_AF-A0A5C9BWX0-F1
#
_entry.id   AF-A0A5C9BWX0-F1
#
_cell.length_a   1.000
_cell.length_b   1.000
_cell.length_c   1.000
_cell.angle_alpha   90.00
_cell.angle_beta   90.00
_cell.angle_gamma   90.00
#
_symmetry.space_group_name_H-M   'P 1'
#
loop_
_entity.id
_entity.type
_entity.pdbx_description
1 polymer ?
#
loop_
_entity_poly.entity_id
_entity_poly.type
_entity_poly.pdbx_seq_one_letter_code
_entity_poly.pdbx_strand_id
1 'polypeptide(L)'
;MFNSETGGNNMIDNTFEGNLTQVAYGGHGDNNNSPKNVWRGNYWDDYQGFDRNADGVGDKTHELYAYADQIWMELPIARFFRSSPVMELLDFLERLAPFSTPDLILRDEKPRFVKPERTARS
;
A
#
# COMPACT_ATOMS: atom_id res chain seq x y z
N MET A 1 10.16 -5.50 1.79
CA MET A 1 9.11 -5.15 0.81
C MET A 1 8.32 -6.39 0.50
N PHE A 2 7.00 -6.37 0.69
CA PHE A 2 6.10 -7.46 0.32
C PHE A 2 5.49 -7.21 -1.08
N ASN A 3 5.46 -8.24 -1.93
CA ASN A 3 4.82 -8.19 -3.25
C ASN A 3 3.74 -9.27 -3.38
N SER A 4 2.58 -8.92 -3.93
CA SER A 4 1.56 -9.89 -4.29
C SER A 4 0.76 -9.44 -5.50
N GLU A 5 0.54 -10.36 -6.44
CA GLU A 5 -0.17 -10.11 -7.70
C GLU A 5 -1.59 -10.70 -7.69
N THR A 6 -1.84 -11.78 -6.94
CA THR A 6 -3.10 -12.55 -7.01
C THR A 6 -4.13 -12.17 -5.92
N GLY A 7 -3.70 -11.50 -4.84
CA GLY A 7 -4.53 -11.26 -3.65
C GLY A 7 -4.77 -12.53 -2.81
N GLY A 8 -5.58 -12.46 -1.76
CA GLY A 8 -5.93 -13.60 -0.89
C GLY A 8 -5.02 -13.75 0.34
N ASN A 9 -4.18 -12.76 0.63
CA ASN A 9 -3.16 -12.90 1.66
C ASN A 9 -3.71 -12.54 3.06
N ASN A 10 -3.20 -13.21 4.08
CA ASN A 10 -3.59 -12.96 5.47
C ASN A 10 -2.37 -12.53 6.29
N MET A 11 -2.19 -11.22 6.46
CA MET A 11 -1.08 -10.62 7.21
C MET A 11 -1.57 -10.19 8.58
N ILE A 12 -1.39 -11.09 9.54
CA ILE A 12 -1.74 -10.87 10.94
C ILE A 12 -0.48 -10.99 11.81
N ASP A 13 -0.31 -10.05 12.73
CA ASP A 13 0.76 -10.06 13.75
C ASP A 13 2.19 -10.10 13.18
N ASN A 14 2.42 -9.46 12.03
CA ASN A 14 3.74 -9.33 11.43
C ASN A 14 4.47 -8.08 11.92
N THR A 15 5.79 -8.05 11.73
CA THR A 15 6.65 -6.89 11.97
C THR A 15 7.23 -6.42 10.65
N PHE A 16 6.77 -5.27 10.17
CA PHE A 16 7.30 -4.58 9.00
C PHE A 16 8.29 -3.51 9.46
N GLU A 17 9.57 -3.72 9.18
CA GLU A 17 10.65 -2.83 9.61
C GLU A 17 11.75 -2.77 8.55
N GLY A 18 12.31 -1.58 8.31
CA GLY A 18 13.44 -1.35 7.42
C GLY A 18 13.10 -1.48 5.93
N ASN A 19 11.81 -1.42 5.58
CA ASN A 19 11.37 -1.51 4.20
C ASN A 19 11.37 -0.12 3.54
N LEU A 20 12.03 0.02 2.39
CA LEU A 20 11.91 1.23 1.56
C LEU A 20 10.50 1.41 0.99
N THR A 21 9.83 0.29 0.70
CA THR A 21 8.42 0.22 0.34
C THR A 21 7.82 -0.94 1.11
N GLN A 22 6.83 -0.66 1.96
CA GLN A 22 6.24 -1.67 2.84
C GLN A 22 5.59 -2.78 2.01
N VAL A 23 4.66 -2.39 1.14
CA VAL A 23 3.87 -3.28 0.29
C VAL A 23 3.78 -2.68 -1.10
N ALA A 24 4.06 -3.48 -2.13
CA ALA A 24 3.71 -3.17 -3.50
C ALA A 24 2.65 -4.14 -4.00
N TYR A 25 1.60 -3.59 -4.60
CA TYR A 25 0.50 -4.37 -5.14
C TYR A 25 0.41 -4.12 -6.65
N GLY A 26 0.52 -5.19 -7.44
CA GLY A 26 0.43 -5.15 -8.90
C GLY A 26 -0.97 -5.48 -9.45
N GLY A 27 -1.95 -5.63 -8.56
CA GLY A 27 -3.34 -5.91 -8.89
C GLY A 27 -4.26 -4.79 -8.41
N HIS A 28 -5.50 -4.78 -8.86
CA HIS A 28 -6.49 -3.76 -8.48
C HIS A 28 -6.82 -3.88 -6.99
N GLY A 29 -6.41 -2.89 -6.19
CA GLY A 29 -6.90 -2.72 -4.83
C GLY A 29 -8.36 -2.27 -4.93
N ASP A 30 -9.27 -3.25 -4.96
CA ASP A 30 -10.70 -3.04 -5.16
C ASP A 30 -11.21 -1.93 -4.25
N ASN A 31 -11.42 -0.76 -4.86
CA ASN A 31 -11.76 0.49 -4.21
C ASN A 31 -13.21 0.52 -3.69
N ASN A 32 -13.94 -0.60 -3.69
CA ASN A 32 -15.26 -0.59 -3.06
C ASN A 32 -15.90 -1.86 -2.51
N ASN A 33 -15.35 -3.10 -2.55
CA ASN A 33 -16.11 -4.18 -1.86
C ASN A 33 -15.44 -5.50 -1.49
N SER A 34 -14.14 -5.69 -1.68
CA SER A 34 -13.50 -6.88 -1.11
C SER A 34 -12.00 -6.67 -0.98
N PRO A 35 -11.46 -6.30 0.20
CA PRO A 35 -10.03 -6.37 0.41
C PRO A 35 -9.63 -7.84 0.26
N LYS A 36 -9.04 -8.20 -0.88
CA LYS A 36 -8.55 -9.57 -1.12
C LYS A 36 -7.51 -9.96 -0.07
N ASN A 37 -6.88 -8.98 0.58
CA ASN A 37 -5.89 -9.18 1.62
C ASN A 37 -6.42 -8.70 2.97
N VAL A 38 -6.19 -9.49 4.01
CA VAL A 38 -6.49 -9.14 5.40
C VAL A 38 -5.21 -8.59 6.04
N TRP A 39 -5.32 -7.39 6.61
CA TRP A 39 -4.26 -6.73 7.37
C TRP A 39 -4.78 -6.45 8.77
N ARG A 40 -4.16 -7.03 9.80
CA ARG A 40 -4.57 -6.81 11.18
C ARG A 40 -3.42 -7.00 12.17
N GLY A 41 -3.28 -6.07 13.11
CA GLY A 41 -2.40 -6.30 14.26
C GLY A 41 -0.93 -6.33 13.89
N ASN A 42 -0.55 -5.76 12.75
CA ASN A 42 0.85 -5.71 12.35
C ASN A 42 1.54 -4.51 13.00
N TYR A 43 2.83 -4.65 13.28
CA TYR A 43 3.70 -3.54 13.62
C TYR A 43 4.29 -2.94 12.34
N TRP A 44 4.27 -1.62 12.24
CA TRP A 44 4.85 -0.86 11.13
C TRP A 44 5.81 0.18 11.72
N ASP A 45 7.06 0.16 11.26
CA ASP A 45 8.09 1.10 11.72
C ASP A 45 7.84 2.55 11.29
N ASP A 46 7.00 2.76 10.27
CA ASP A 46 6.55 4.05 9.78
C ASP A 46 5.15 4.44 10.29
N TYR A 47 4.57 3.72 11.25
CA TYR A 47 3.27 4.08 11.81
C TYR A 47 3.33 5.44 12.52
N GLN A 48 2.57 6.41 12.01
CA GLN A 48 2.57 7.80 12.50
C GLN A 48 1.43 8.13 13.47
N GLY A 49 0.81 7.12 14.08
CA GLY A 49 -0.25 7.32 15.08
C GLY A 49 0.25 7.35 16.51
N PHE A 50 -0.68 7.45 17.45
CA PHE A 50 -0.43 7.43 18.89
C PHE A 50 -1.19 6.27 19.52
N ASP A 51 -0.83 5.94 20.76
CA ASP A 51 -1.57 5.05 21.65
C ASP A 51 -1.83 5.84 22.95
N ARG A 52 -2.98 6.51 23.04
CA ARG A 52 -3.32 7.38 24.17
C ARG A 52 -3.89 6.62 25.35
N ASN A 53 -4.52 5.48 25.11
CA ASN A 53 -5.11 4.63 26.14
C ASN A 53 -4.12 3.57 26.67
N ALA A 54 -2.92 3.49 26.10
CA ALA A 54 -1.83 2.61 26.50
C ALA A 54 -2.20 1.12 26.42
N ASP A 55 -2.99 0.73 25.41
CA ASP A 55 -3.41 -0.67 25.19
C ASP A 55 -2.48 -1.45 24.22
N GLY A 56 -1.47 -0.78 23.66
CA GLY A 56 -0.51 -1.34 22.72
C GLY A 56 -1.00 -1.36 21.26
N VAL A 57 -2.21 -0.87 20.99
CA VAL A 57 -2.80 -0.69 19.67
C VAL A 57 -2.82 0.80 19.32
N GLY A 58 -2.52 1.11 18.06
CA GLY A 58 -2.59 2.47 17.57
C GLY A 58 -4.03 2.99 17.50
N ASP A 59 -4.24 4.23 17.96
CA ASP A 59 -5.52 4.96 17.91
C ASP A 59 -5.97 5.30 16.47
N LYS A 60 -5.08 5.21 15.48
CA LYS A 60 -5.33 5.54 14.07
C LYS A 60 -5.17 4.30 13.20
N THR A 61 -6.00 4.20 12.17
CA THR A 61 -5.79 3.21 11.11
C THR A 61 -4.46 3.47 10.41
N HIS A 62 -3.71 2.41 10.12
CA HIS A 62 -2.53 2.51 9.26
C HIS A 62 -2.97 2.24 7.82
N GLU A 63 -2.83 3.23 6.96
CA GLU A 63 -3.26 3.18 5.56
C GLU A 63 -2.07 3.45 4.65
N LEU A 64 -1.83 2.55 3.70
CA LEU A 64 -0.86 2.76 2.63
C LEU A 64 -1.61 3.05 1.34
N TYR A 65 -1.26 4.17 0.72
CA TYR A 65 -1.81 4.59 -0.54
C TYR A 65 -0.73 4.46 -1.63
N ALA A 66 -1.10 3.89 -2.77
CA ALA A 66 -0.28 3.93 -3.97
C ALA A 66 -0.75 5.08 -4.86
N TYR A 67 0.20 5.91 -5.24
CA TYR A 67 0.03 6.84 -6.34
C TYR A 67 0.46 6.06 -7.59
N ALA A 68 -0.51 5.53 -8.32
CA ALA A 68 -0.23 4.88 -9.59
C ALA A 68 -0.22 5.93 -10.71
N ASP A 69 0.78 5.83 -11.59
CA ASP A 69 0.69 6.39 -12.94
C ASP A 69 -0.32 5.51 -13.71
N GLN A 70 -1.59 5.87 -13.63
CA GLN A 70 -2.74 4.99 -13.87
C GLN A 70 -2.94 4.59 -15.35
N ILE A 71 -2.33 5.33 -16.28
CA ILE A 71 -2.62 5.19 -17.71
C ILE A 71 -2.04 3.88 -18.31
N TRP A 72 -0.88 3.43 -17.84
CA TRP A 72 -0.14 2.33 -18.46
C TRP A 72 -0.69 0.94 -18.11
N MET A 73 -1.38 0.82 -16.98
CA MET A 73 -1.97 -0.44 -16.51
C MET A 73 -3.36 -0.69 -17.10
N GLU A 74 -4.14 0.36 -17.34
CA GLU A 74 -5.53 0.25 -17.84
C GLU A 74 -5.63 0.03 -19.36
N LEU A 75 -4.64 0.52 -20.12
CA LEU A 75 -4.65 0.46 -21.58
C LEU A 75 -3.38 -0.24 -22.10
N PRO A 76 -3.34 -1.59 -22.17
CA PRO A 76 -2.19 -2.29 -22.73
C PRO A 76 -1.87 -1.89 -24.19
N ILE A 77 -2.85 -1.37 -24.93
CA ILE A 77 -2.68 -0.78 -26.27
C ILE A 77 -1.93 0.56 -26.23
N ALA A 78 -2.00 1.32 -25.14
CA ALA A 78 -1.27 2.59 -24.99
C ALA A 78 0.25 2.40 -25.03
N ARG A 79 0.75 1.22 -24.67
CA ARG A 79 2.19 0.87 -24.83
C ARG A 79 2.67 0.99 -26.28
N PHE A 80 1.80 0.75 -27.26
CA PHE A 80 2.12 0.91 -28.68
C PHE A 80 2.32 2.39 -29.06
N PHE A 81 1.61 3.30 -28.40
CA PHE A 81 1.66 4.73 -28.65
C PHE A 81 2.73 5.45 -27.82
N ARG A 82 3.59 4.73 -27.10
CA ARG A 82 4.59 5.31 -26.17
C ARG A 82 5.55 6.32 -26.82
N SER A 83 5.75 6.26 -28.13
CA SER A 83 6.55 7.21 -28.91
C SER A 83 5.73 8.31 -29.60
N SER A 84 4.44 8.44 -29.27
CA SER A 84 3.57 9.46 -29.83
C SER A 84 3.71 10.78 -29.06
N PRO A 85 3.68 11.95 -29.74
CA PRO A 85 3.63 13.26 -29.10
C PRO A 85 2.48 13.43 -28.10
N VAL A 86 1.37 12.70 -28.30
CA VAL A 86 0.22 12.71 -27.37
C VAL A 86 0.58 12.07 -26.04
N MET A 87 1.43 11.02 -26.05
CA MET A 87 1.89 10.38 -24.82
C MET A 87 2.93 11.22 -24.09
N GLU A 88 3.83 11.90 -24.80
CA GLU A 88 4.77 12.83 -24.15
C GLU A 88 4.06 13.99 -23.44
N LEU A 89 2.98 14.50 -24.03
CA LEU A 89 2.13 15.51 -23.40
C LEU A 89 1.42 14.96 -22.16
N LEU A 90 0.91 13.74 -22.23
CA LEU A 90 0.22 13.11 -21.11
C LEU A 90 1.17 12.82 -19.94
N ASP A 91 2.37 12.29 -20.22
CA ASP A 91 3.45 12.09 -19.23
C ASP A 91 3.87 13.42 -18.57
N PHE A 92 3.92 14.51 -19.35
CA PHE A 92 4.23 15.84 -18.83
C PHE A 92 3.12 16.36 -17.89
N LEU A 93 1.86 16.17 -18.28
CA LEU A 93 0.71 16.59 -17.47
C LEU A 93 0.60 15.76 -16.18
N GLU A 94 0.84 14.45 -16.23
CA GLU A 94 0.85 13.56 -15.06
C GLU A 94 1.93 13.96 -14.03
N ARG A 95 3.13 14.36 -14.50
CA ARG A 95 4.19 14.90 -13.63
C ARG A 95 3.84 16.22 -12.97
N LEU A 96 3.02 17.04 -13.62
CA LEU A 96 2.60 18.35 -13.09
C LEU A 96 1.38 18.25 -12.18
N ALA A 97 0.47 17.32 -12.48
CA ALA A 97 -0.75 17.08 -11.72
C ALA A 97 -1.14 15.60 -11.88
N PRO A 98 -0.91 14.75 -10.88
CA PRO A 98 -1.39 13.37 -10.93
C PRO A 98 -2.92 13.38 -10.99
N PHE A 99 -3.47 12.91 -12.12
CA PHE A 99 -4.92 12.92 -12.38
C PHE A 99 -5.65 11.72 -11.75
N SER A 100 -4.90 10.76 -11.21
CA SER A 100 -5.40 9.60 -10.48
C SER A 100 -5.58 9.92 -9.01
N THR A 101 -6.73 9.54 -8.45
CA THR A 101 -6.86 9.45 -6.99
C THR A 101 -5.99 8.31 -6.50
N PRO A 102 -5.30 8.45 -5.36
CA PRO A 102 -4.49 7.38 -4.82
C PRO A 102 -5.35 6.14 -4.51
N ASP A 103 -4.86 4.97 -4.89
CA ASP A 103 -5.51 3.71 -4.54
C ASP A 103 -5.09 3.29 -3.14
N LEU A 104 -6.07 2.89 -2.32
CA LEU A 104 -5.82 2.30 -1.02
C LEU A 104 -5.25 0.88 -1.21
N ILE A 105 -3.98 0.68 -0.90
CA ILE A 105 -3.30 -0.61 -1.01
C ILE A 105 -3.57 -1.50 0.19
N LEU A 106 -3.52 -0.92 1.37
CA LEU A 106 -3.82 -1.62 2.62
C LEU A 106 -4.37 -0.66 3.65
N ARG A 107 -5.18 -1.22 4.53
CA ARG A 107 -5.64 -0.59 5.75
C ARG A 107 -5.58 -1.62 6.87
N ASP A 108 -4.73 -1.37 7.86
CA ASP A 108 -4.74 -2.08 9.13
C ASP A 108 -5.55 -1.25 10.12
N GLU A 109 -6.69 -1.77 10.57
CA GLU A 109 -7.57 -1.07 11.50
C GLU A 109 -7.04 -1.03 12.94
N LYS A 110 -6.13 -1.95 13.28
CA LYS A 110 -5.60 -2.12 14.63
C LYS A 110 -4.09 -2.36 14.55
N PRO A 111 -3.30 -1.39 14.06
CA PRO A 111 -1.85 -1.53 14.01
C PRO A 111 -1.30 -1.63 15.42
N ARG A 112 -0.24 -2.41 15.63
CA ARG A 112 0.47 -2.46 16.91
C ARG A 112 1.32 -1.20 17.05
N PHE A 113 1.18 -0.50 18.18
CA PHE A 113 1.98 0.68 18.47
C PHE A 113 3.41 0.29 18.90
N VAL A 114 3.52 -0.80 19.66
CA VAL A 114 4.81 -1.28 20.18
C VAL A 114 5.30 -2.48 19.37
N LYS A 115 6.59 -2.47 19.05
CA LYS A 115 7.27 -3.58 18.40
C LYS A 115 7.22 -4.83 19.29
N PRO A 116 6.72 -5.98 18.79
CA PRO A 116 6.76 -7.21 19.56
C PRO A 116 8.21 -7.71 19.71
N GLU A 117 8.56 -8.19 20.91
CA GLU A 117 9.88 -8.76 21.13
C GLU A 117 10.07 -10.08 20.37
N ARG A 118 11.19 -10.22 19.66
CA ARG A 118 11.58 -11.50 19.05
C ARG A 118 12.03 -12.44 20.16
N THR A 119 11.11 -13.27 20.66
CA THR A 119 11.50 -14.41 21.49
C THR A 119 12.22 -15.40 20.58
N ALA A 120 13.55 -15.45 20.64
CA ALA A 120 14.31 -16.53 20.03
C ALA A 120 13.87 -17.83 20.70
N ARG A 121 13.16 -18.69 19.96
CA ARG A 121 12.96 -20.07 20.39
C ARG A 121 14.30 -20.78 20.16
N SER A 122 15.04 -20.98 21.25
CA SER A 122 16.18 -21.90 21.34
C SER A 122 15.74 -23.35 21.31
#